data_AF-A0A2X3CPL9-F1
#
_entry.id   AF-A0A2X3CPL9-F1
#
_cell.length_a   1.000
_cell.length_b   1.000
_cell.length_c   1.000
_cell.angle_alpha   90.00
_cell.angle_beta   90.00
_cell.angle_gamma   90.00
#
_symmetry.space_group_name_H-M   'P 1'
#
loop_
_entity.id
_entity.type
_entity.pdbx_description
1 polymer ?
#
loop_
_entity_poly.entity_id
_entity_poly.type
_entity_poly.pdbx_seq_one_letter_code
_entity_poly.pdbx_strand_id
1 'polypeptide(L)'
;MDKNGPWYTLNTVGVGAQLNIDLWGADRARVAAAIGEKNARLAETAGIELDIASSVAQLYFAMQATFQKIALLQELEGIARFSVEAHEHRTRRGLEDSVDVANAQAEQLAARQQIISAEGMLTQYRETLRR
;
A
#
# COMPACT_ATOMS: atom_id res chain seq x y z
N MET A 1 55.84 32.46 -59.47
CA MET A 1 54.52 31.82 -59.36
C MET A 1 53.81 32.40 -58.15
N ASP A 2 52.89 33.31 -58.48
CA ASP A 2 51.63 33.68 -57.85
C ASP A 2 51.22 33.09 -56.48
N LYS A 3 50.81 33.98 -55.56
CA LYS A 3 49.48 34.00 -54.88
C LYS A 3 49.49 34.91 -53.64
N ASN A 4 49.48 36.23 -53.87
CA ASN A 4 48.91 37.16 -52.88
C ASN A 4 47.39 37.04 -52.95
N GLY A 5 46.83 36.06 -52.25
CA GLY A 5 45.39 35.93 -52.09
C GLY A 5 44.88 37.01 -51.13
N PRO A 6 43.84 37.79 -51.48
CA PRO A 6 43.34 38.84 -50.59
C PRO A 6 42.69 38.21 -49.35
N TRP A 7 43.06 38.72 -48.18
CA TRP A 7 42.44 38.36 -46.91
C TRP A 7 41.21 39.25 -46.71
N TYR A 8 40.05 38.62 -46.62
CA TYR A 8 38.79 39.29 -46.32
C TYR A 8 38.39 39.01 -44.88
N THR A 9 38.19 40.07 -44.08
CA THR A 9 37.55 39.95 -42.76
C THR A 9 36.14 40.50 -42.88
N LEU A 10 35.15 39.64 -42.72
CA LEU A 10 33.73 40.02 -42.75
C LEU A 10 33.19 40.03 -41.33
N ASN A 11 32.80 41.22 -40.84
CA ASN A 11 32.14 41.38 -39.55
C ASN A 11 30.68 41.76 -39.81
N THR A 12 29.75 40.85 -39.49
CA THR A 12 28.32 41.09 -39.59
C THR A 12 27.74 41.23 -38.18
N VAL A 13 27.22 42.41 -37.86
CA VAL A 13 26.37 42.63 -36.69
C VAL A 13 24.99 42.99 -37.22
N GLY A 14 23.98 42.22 -36.83
CA GLY A 14 22.61 42.42 -37.28
C GLY A 14 21.61 41.83 -36.30
N VAL A 15 20.38 42.36 -36.33
CA VAL A 15 19.24 41.83 -35.58
C VAL A 15 18.29 41.19 -36.59
N GLY A 16 17.95 39.91 -36.37
CA GLY A 16 16.98 39.18 -37.18
C GLY A 16 15.66 39.01 -36.45
N ALA A 17 14.55 39.01 -37.19
CA ALA A 17 13.22 38.65 -36.69
C ALA A 17 12.60 37.60 -37.60
N GLN A 18 11.92 36.62 -37.00
CA GLN A 18 11.15 35.60 -37.71
C GLN A 18 9.69 35.69 -37.25
N LEU A 19 8.76 35.73 -38.20
CA LEU A 19 7.32 35.67 -37.94
C LEU A 19 6.75 34.40 -38.57
N ASN A 20 5.97 33.65 -37.80
CA ASN A 20 5.16 32.55 -38.29
C ASN A 20 3.67 32.90 -38.07
N ILE A 21 2.85 32.78 -39.12
CA ILE A 21 1.42 33.12 -39.06
C ILE A 21 0.62 31.82 -39.00
N ASP A 22 -0.10 31.62 -37.90
CA ASP A 22 -0.86 30.41 -37.64
C ASP A 22 -2.25 30.41 -38.33
N LEU A 23 -2.23 30.27 -39.67
CA LEU A 23 -3.42 30.29 -40.53
C LEU A 23 -4.33 29.08 -40.31
N TRP A 24 -3.75 27.92 -39.96
CA TRP A 24 -4.44 26.64 -39.85
C TRP A 24 -4.64 26.15 -38.42
N GLY A 25 -4.08 26.86 -37.42
CA GLY A 25 -4.23 26.54 -36.00
C GLY A 25 -3.21 25.54 -35.44
N ALA A 26 -2.11 25.26 -36.14
CA ALA A 26 -1.10 24.28 -35.72
C ALA A 26 -0.39 24.69 -34.42
N ASP A 27 -0.04 25.97 -34.28
CA ASP A 27 0.62 26.47 -33.06
C ASP A 27 -0.37 26.52 -31.90
N ARG A 28 -1.62 26.95 -32.14
CA ARG A 28 -2.70 26.88 -31.14
C ARG A 28 -2.97 25.45 -30.67
N ALA A 29 -3.03 24.49 -31.59
CA ALA A 29 -3.24 23.08 -31.25
C ALA A 29 -2.08 22.51 -30.42
N ARG A 30 -0.84 22.88 -30.73
CA ARG A 30 0.35 22.46 -29.96
C ARG A 30 0.31 22.98 -28.52
N VAL A 31 -0.07 24.25 -28.33
CA VAL A 31 -0.24 24.84 -26.99
C VAL A 31 -1.38 24.17 -26.23
N ALA A 32 -2.52 23.94 -26.88
CA ALA A 32 -3.66 23.27 -26.27
C ALA A 32 -3.29 21.83 -25.82
N ALA A 33 -2.54 21.09 -26.65
CA ALA A 33 -2.03 19.76 -26.30
C ALA A 33 -1.08 19.81 -25.09
N ALA A 34 -0.14 20.76 -25.05
CA ALA A 34 0.78 20.93 -23.93
C ALA A 34 0.04 21.28 -22.61
N ILE A 35 -1.01 22.09 -22.67
CA ILE A 35 -1.88 22.37 -21.52
C ILE A 35 -2.65 21.12 -21.11
N GLY A 36 -3.18 20.37 -22.09
CA GLY A 36 -3.87 19.10 -21.84
C GLY A 36 -2.98 18.09 -21.12
N GLU A 37 -1.74 17.91 -21.59
CA GLU A 37 -0.75 17.05 -20.94
C GLU A 37 -0.43 17.53 -19.52
N LYS A 38 -0.21 18.83 -19.32
CA LYS A 38 0.02 19.39 -17.98
C LYS A 38 -1.15 19.10 -17.03
N ASN A 39 -2.38 19.31 -17.47
CA ASN A 39 -3.57 19.05 -16.65
C ASN A 39 -3.72 17.54 -16.36
N ALA A 40 -3.42 16.68 -17.32
CA ALA A 40 -3.39 15.23 -17.11
C ALA A 40 -2.36 14.85 -16.02
N ARG A 41 -1.15 15.41 -16.05
CA ARG A 41 -0.14 15.18 -15.00
C ARG A 41 -0.62 15.63 -13.62
N LEU A 42 -1.28 16.79 -13.51
CA LEU A 42 -1.85 17.26 -12.25
C LEU A 42 -2.92 16.29 -11.71
N ALA A 43 -3.80 15.82 -12.60
CA ALA A 43 -4.81 14.83 -12.23
C ALA A 43 -4.19 13.47 -11.82
N GLU A 44 -3.16 13.01 -12.53
CA GLU A 44 -2.41 11.80 -12.18
C GLU A 44 -1.78 11.91 -10.79
N THR A 45 -1.13 13.03 -10.47
CA THR A 45 -0.55 13.26 -9.14
C THR A 45 -1.62 13.25 -8.05
N ALA A 46 -2.73 13.96 -8.23
CA ALA A 46 -3.83 13.95 -7.26
C ALA A 46 -4.45 12.55 -7.10
N GLY A 47 -4.53 11.78 -8.19
CA GLY A 47 -4.98 10.38 -8.15
C GLY A 47 -4.05 9.49 -7.33
N ILE A 48 -2.74 9.62 -7.50
CA ILE A 48 -1.74 8.89 -6.72
C ILE A 48 -1.81 9.28 -5.23
N GLU A 49 -1.93 10.57 -4.91
CA GLU A 49 -2.07 11.02 -3.52
C GLU A 49 -3.29 10.41 -2.84
N LEU A 50 -4.44 10.38 -3.55
CA LEU A 50 -5.66 9.75 -3.06
C LEU A 50 -5.51 8.25 -2.86
N ASP A 51 -4.84 7.55 -3.79
CA ASP A 51 -4.60 6.11 -3.70
C ASP A 51 -3.75 5.76 -2.48
N ILE A 52 -2.68 6.52 -2.24
CA ILE A 52 -1.82 6.36 -1.06
C ILE A 52 -2.62 6.62 0.23
N ALA A 53 -3.35 7.74 0.31
CA ALA A 53 -4.13 8.08 1.49
C ALA A 53 -5.21 7.03 1.80
N SER A 54 -5.90 6.56 0.76
CA SER A 54 -6.91 5.50 0.86
C SER A 54 -6.30 4.18 1.33
N SER A 55 -5.14 3.81 0.77
CA SER A 55 -4.41 2.59 1.16
C SER A 55 -3.99 2.62 2.63
N VAL A 56 -3.46 3.76 3.11
CA VAL A 56 -3.09 3.92 4.52
C VAL A 56 -4.31 3.83 5.44
N ALA A 57 -5.42 4.47 5.07
CA ALA A 57 -6.66 4.42 5.84
C ALA A 57 -7.22 2.99 5.94
N GLN A 58 -7.26 2.25 4.83
CA GLN A 58 -7.69 0.86 4.82
C GLN A 58 -6.80 -0.01 5.72
N LEU A 59 -5.49 0.16 5.65
CA LEU A 59 -4.55 -0.59 6.46
C LEU A 59 -4.68 -0.30 7.96
N TYR A 60 -4.92 0.97 8.32
CA TYR A 60 -5.22 1.36 9.69
C TYR A 60 -6.46 0.63 10.23
N PHE A 61 -7.57 0.65 9.49
CA PHE A 61 -8.80 -0.02 9.93
C PHE A 61 -8.68 -1.54 9.96
N ALA A 62 -7.96 -2.13 8.99
CA ALA A 62 -7.65 -3.57 9.01
C ALA A 62 -6.87 -3.94 10.28
N MET A 63 -5.86 -3.16 10.64
CA MET A 63 -5.07 -3.36 11.85
C MET A 63 -5.93 -3.23 13.13
N GLN A 64 -6.80 -2.23 13.22
CA GLN A 64 -7.74 -2.09 14.33
C GLN A 64 -8.67 -3.30 14.46
N ALA A 65 -9.25 -3.77 13.35
CA ALA A 65 -10.10 -4.96 13.35
C ALA A 65 -9.33 -6.21 13.80
N THR A 66 -8.07 -6.38 13.38
CA THR A 66 -7.24 -7.50 13.80
C THR A 66 -6.91 -7.46 15.28
N PHE A 67 -6.64 -6.28 15.87
CA PHE A 67 -6.48 -6.16 17.32
C PHE A 67 -7.72 -6.61 18.10
N GLN A 68 -8.90 -6.18 17.67
CA GLN A 68 -10.16 -6.62 18.30
C GLN A 68 -10.37 -8.12 18.15
N LYS A 69 -10.04 -8.68 16.97
CA LYS A 69 -10.08 -10.12 16.75
C LYS A 69 -9.15 -10.88 17.70
N ILE A 70 -7.92 -10.39 17.92
CA ILE A 70 -6.98 -11.02 18.86
C ILE A 70 -7.53 -10.98 20.29
N ALA A 71 -8.07 -9.85 20.73
CA ALA A 71 -8.67 -9.73 22.06
C ALA A 71 -9.81 -10.75 22.26
N LEU A 72 -10.70 -10.89 21.28
CA LEU A 72 -11.77 -11.89 21.29
C LEU A 72 -11.22 -13.33 21.32
N LEU A 73 -10.19 -13.63 20.52
CA LEU A 73 -9.58 -14.96 20.49
C LEU A 73 -8.87 -15.30 21.80
N GLN A 74 -8.27 -14.31 22.48
CA GLN A 74 -7.68 -14.47 23.81
C GLN A 74 -8.75 -14.78 24.87
N GLU A 75 -9.92 -14.14 24.79
CA GLU A 75 -11.06 -14.49 25.65
C GLU A 75 -11.53 -15.93 25.40
N LEU A 76 -11.68 -16.31 24.14
CA LEU A 76 -12.04 -17.69 23.75
C LEU A 76 -11.02 -18.71 24.21
N GLU A 77 -9.72 -18.41 24.11
CA GLU A 77 -8.66 -19.28 24.62
C GLU A 77 -8.75 -19.46 26.15
N GLY A 78 -9.07 -18.38 26.87
CA GLY A 78 -9.28 -18.43 28.32
C GLY A 78 -10.47 -19.33 28.71
N ILE A 79 -11.58 -19.23 27.96
CA ILE A 79 -12.76 -20.10 28.14
C ILE A 79 -12.40 -21.56 27.83
N ALA A 80 -11.71 -21.81 26.72
CA ALA A 80 -11.30 -23.15 26.34
C ALA A 80 -10.34 -23.79 27.37
N ARG A 81 -9.39 -23.01 27.91
CA ARG A 81 -8.51 -23.46 28.99
C ARG A 81 -9.30 -23.85 30.24
N PHE A 82 -10.26 -23.03 30.64
CA PHE A 82 -11.14 -23.35 31.77
C PHE A 82 -11.95 -24.64 31.52
N SER A 83 -12.40 -24.84 30.28
CA SER A 83 -13.09 -26.08 29.87
C SER A 83 -12.19 -27.31 30.03
N VAL A 84 -10.93 -27.23 29.57
CA VAL A 84 -9.93 -28.30 29.76
C VAL A 84 -9.77 -28.65 31.23
N GLU A 85 -9.55 -27.64 32.09
CA GLU A 85 -9.39 -27.85 33.54
C GLU A 85 -10.64 -28.54 34.14
N ALA A 86 -11.84 -28.07 33.79
CA ALA A 86 -13.09 -28.64 34.27
C ALA A 86 -13.25 -30.11 33.86
N HIS A 87 -12.90 -30.45 32.63
CA HIS A 87 -12.92 -31.82 32.13
C HIS A 87 -11.88 -32.69 32.85
N GLU A 88 -10.64 -32.23 32.98
CA GLU A 88 -9.60 -32.95 33.72
C GLU A 88 -9.98 -33.23 35.19
N HIS A 89 -10.70 -32.30 35.84
CA HIS A 89 -11.23 -32.50 37.18
C HIS A 89 -12.36 -33.55 37.24
N ARG A 90 -13.19 -33.67 36.21
CA ARG A 90 -14.26 -34.67 36.14
C ARG A 90 -13.72 -36.06 35.80
N THR A 91 -12.81 -36.17 34.83
CA THR A 91 -12.14 -37.43 34.48
C THR A 91 -11.38 -38.01 35.68
N ARG A 92 -10.64 -37.18 36.44
CA ARG A 92 -9.92 -37.62 37.66
C ARG A 92 -10.84 -38.17 38.76
N ARG A 93 -12.12 -37.77 38.76
CA ARG A 93 -13.14 -38.27 39.68
C ARG A 93 -13.95 -39.43 39.10
N GLY A 94 -13.60 -39.90 37.90
CA GLY A 94 -14.32 -40.97 37.21
C GLY A 94 -15.71 -40.56 36.72
N LEU A 95 -15.97 -39.26 36.55
CA LEU A 95 -17.29 -38.72 36.19
C LEU A 95 -17.50 -38.58 34.68
N GLU A 96 -16.45 -38.71 33.87
CA GLU A 96 -16.48 -38.66 32.40
C GLU A 96 -15.24 -39.33 31.79
N ASP A 97 -15.23 -39.52 30.47
CA ASP A 97 -14.11 -40.11 29.71
C ASP A 97 -13.04 -39.05 29.37
N SER A 98 -11.80 -39.52 29.19
CA SER A 98 -10.65 -38.76 28.70
C SER A 98 -10.83 -38.13 27.31
N VAL A 99 -11.78 -38.63 26.51
CA VAL A 99 -12.11 -38.05 25.19
C VAL A 99 -12.57 -36.60 25.31
N ASP A 100 -13.33 -36.27 26.36
CA ASP A 100 -13.83 -34.89 26.57
C ASP A 100 -12.68 -33.92 26.88
N VAL A 101 -11.67 -34.37 27.63
CA VAL A 101 -10.42 -33.61 27.85
C VAL A 101 -9.70 -33.36 26.52
N ALA A 102 -9.56 -34.39 25.68
CA ALA A 102 -8.88 -34.27 24.39
C ALA A 102 -9.61 -33.30 23.45
N ASN A 103 -10.95 -33.33 23.42
CA ASN A 103 -11.76 -32.40 22.65
C ASN A 103 -11.58 -30.96 23.13
N ALA A 104 -11.66 -30.72 24.45
CA ALA A 104 -11.44 -29.39 25.02
C ALA A 104 -10.02 -28.87 24.73
N GLN A 105 -9.01 -29.74 24.77
CA GLN A 105 -7.63 -29.38 24.41
C GLN A 105 -7.51 -29.02 22.93
N ALA A 106 -8.20 -29.74 22.04
CA ALA A 106 -8.22 -29.41 20.62
C ALA A 106 -8.83 -28.03 20.37
N GLU A 107 -9.92 -27.67 21.06
CA GLU A 107 -10.53 -26.33 20.99
C GLU A 107 -9.58 -25.24 21.49
N GLN A 108 -8.90 -25.46 22.62
CA GLN A 108 -7.90 -24.52 23.14
C GLN A 108 -6.75 -24.30 22.14
N LEU A 109 -6.22 -25.39 21.56
CA LEU A 109 -5.15 -25.31 20.57
C LEU A 109 -5.60 -24.61 19.28
N ALA A 110 -6.84 -24.83 18.85
CA ALA A 110 -7.41 -24.14 17.70
C ALA A 110 -7.51 -22.63 17.95
N ALA A 111 -7.97 -22.20 19.13
CA ALA A 111 -8.00 -20.78 19.50
C ALA A 111 -6.59 -20.16 19.50
N ARG A 112 -5.60 -20.85 20.08
CA ARG A 112 -4.18 -20.40 20.07
C ARG A 112 -3.62 -20.27 18.67
N GLN A 113 -3.90 -21.23 17.79
CA GLN A 113 -3.45 -21.17 16.39
C GLN A 113 -4.03 -19.94 15.67
N GLN A 114 -5.27 -19.59 15.95
CA GLN A 114 -5.91 -18.40 15.38
C GLN A 114 -5.30 -17.10 15.92
N ILE A 115 -4.92 -17.04 17.21
CA ILE A 115 -4.20 -15.90 17.80
C ILE A 115 -2.88 -15.69 17.07
N ILE A 116 -2.05 -16.74 16.95
CA ILE A 116 -0.75 -16.68 16.29
C ILE A 116 -0.88 -16.22 14.84
N SER A 117 -1.89 -16.74 14.11
CA SER A 117 -2.16 -16.31 12.74
C SER A 117 -2.53 -14.82 12.66
N ALA A 118 -3.34 -14.33 13.60
CA ALA A 118 -3.74 -12.92 13.63
C ALA A 118 -2.58 -11.98 14.01
N GLU A 119 -1.71 -12.37 14.93
CA GLU A 119 -0.47 -11.65 15.24
C GLU A 119 0.50 -11.61 14.06
N GLY A 120 0.57 -12.69 13.28
CA GLY A 120 1.30 -12.73 12.02
C GLY A 120 0.78 -11.70 11.01
N MET A 121 -0.55 -11.58 10.86
CA MET A 121 -1.16 -10.57 9.99
C MET A 121 -0.81 -9.14 10.43
N LEU A 122 -0.83 -8.85 11.74
CA LEU A 122 -0.41 -7.54 12.26
C LEU A 122 1.04 -7.22 11.91
N THR A 123 1.92 -8.21 12.00
CA THR A 123 3.33 -8.04 11.62
C THR A 123 3.44 -7.70 10.14
N GLN A 124 2.69 -8.39 9.28
CA GLN A 124 2.66 -8.10 7.85
C GLN A 124 2.14 -6.68 7.56
N TYR A 125 1.08 -6.22 8.22
CA TYR A 125 0.55 -4.86 8.06
C TYR A 125 1.58 -3.79 8.45
N ARG A 126 2.33 -4.01 9.53
CA ARG A 126 3.39 -3.11 9.96
C ARG A 126 4.51 -3.02 8.92
N GLU A 127 4.88 -4.14 8.30
CA GLU A 127 5.88 -4.14 7.23
C GLU A 127 5.37 -3.46 5.95
N THR A 128 4.08 -3.59 5.63
CA THR A 128 3.48 -2.86 4.48
C THR A 128 3.51 -1.35 4.69
N LEU A 129 3.28 -0.85 5.90
CA LEU A 129 3.40 0.60 6.20
C LEU A 129 4.84 1.13 6.15
N ARG A 130 5.84 0.25 6.30
CA ARG A 130 7.26 0.65 6.33
C ARG A 130 7.86 0.82 4.93
N ARG A 131 7.28 0.19 3.92
CA ARG A 131 7.75 0.23 2.53
C ARG A 131 7.08 1.37 1.77
#